data_AF-A0A935FAM2-F1
#
_entry.id   AF-A0A935FAM2-F1
#
_cell.length_a   1.000
_cell.length_b   1.000
_cell.length_c   1.000
_cell.angle_alpha   90.00
_cell.angle_beta   90.00
_cell.angle_gamma   90.00
#
_symmetry.space_group_name_H-M   'P 1'
#
loop_
_entity.id
_entity.type
_entity.pdbx_description
1 polymer ?
#
loop_
_entity_poly.entity_id
_entity_poly.type
_entity_poly.pdbx_seq_one_letter_code
_entity_poly.pdbx_strand_id
1 'polypeptide(L)'
;MKKIFTLSALVLSISIFLSSCVKSTVYTGIDEGYWLSKERGEVVYSDSYCSYYVVETYYGFNIVQANGGYRPSEGSFVYGNFSARGTRDMYNRSAGYIFTGTVTDYWLTYTEAQDALDYYCPLAGKGATRTFKTSTIKQEATK
;
A
#
# COMPACT_ATOMS: atom_id res chain seq x y z
N MET A 1 -41.34 -24.13 36.03
CA MET A 1 -41.29 -23.22 34.85
C MET A 1 -39.98 -22.40 34.72
N LYS A 2 -38.91 -22.65 35.49
CA LYS A 2 -37.64 -21.88 35.39
C LYS A 2 -36.62 -22.44 34.36
N LYS A 3 -36.72 -23.73 33.99
CA LYS A 3 -35.72 -24.41 33.14
C LYS A 3 -35.79 -24.03 31.65
N ILE A 4 -36.92 -23.48 31.21
CA ILE A 4 -37.14 -23.10 29.81
C ILE A 4 -36.39 -21.78 29.50
N PHE A 5 -36.36 -20.84 30.45
CA PHE A 5 -35.66 -19.55 30.33
C PHE A 5 -34.13 -19.69 30.27
N THR A 6 -33.57 -20.70 30.92
CA THR A 6 -32.12 -20.97 30.87
C THR A 6 -31.69 -21.58 29.54
N LEU A 7 -32.56 -22.35 28.87
CA LEU A 7 -32.24 -22.97 27.59
C LEU A 7 -32.24 -21.95 26.45
N SER A 8 -33.19 -21.02 26.47
CA SER A 8 -33.27 -19.95 25.47
C SER A 8 -32.09 -18.98 25.54
N ALA A 9 -31.60 -18.66 26.75
CA ALA A 9 -30.40 -17.84 26.91
C ALA A 9 -29.12 -18.51 26.35
N LEU A 10 -28.99 -19.83 26.54
CA LEU A 10 -27.83 -20.58 26.04
C LEU A 10 -27.80 -20.63 24.51
N VAL A 11 -28.96 -20.86 23.88
CA VAL A 11 -29.08 -20.92 22.42
C VAL A 11 -28.79 -19.56 21.79
N LEU A 12 -29.28 -18.46 22.38
CA LEU A 12 -28.98 -17.10 21.93
C LEU A 12 -27.49 -16.76 22.01
N SER A 13 -26.83 -17.21 23.08
CA SER A 13 -25.38 -17.04 23.25
C SER A 13 -24.60 -17.73 22.13
N ILE A 14 -24.96 -18.97 21.80
CA ILE A 14 -24.29 -19.78 20.77
C ILE A 14 -24.49 -19.18 19.36
N SER A 15 -25.67 -18.63 19.06
CA SER A 15 -25.92 -17.97 17.77
C SER A 15 -25.07 -16.73 17.52
N ILE A 16 -24.66 -16.00 18.57
CA ILE A 16 -23.79 -14.82 18.45
C ILE A 16 -22.34 -15.23 18.16
N PHE A 17 -21.89 -16.35 18.75
CA PHE A 17 -20.56 -16.88 18.45
C PHE A 17 -20.46 -17.48 17.04
N LEU A 18 -21.54 -18.08 16.53
CA LEU A 18 -21.57 -18.67 15.19
C LEU A 18 -21.71 -17.65 14.05
N SER A 19 -22.22 -16.43 14.31
CA SER A 19 -22.28 -15.36 13.30
C SER A 19 -20.95 -14.62 13.11
N SER A 20 -19.94 -14.92 13.92
CA SER A 20 -18.62 -14.28 13.84
C SER A 20 -17.77 -14.79 12.68
N CYS A 21 -18.14 -15.92 12.06
CA CYS A 21 -17.52 -16.43 10.85
C CYS A 21 -18.22 -15.87 9.60
N VAL A 22 -18.05 -14.57 9.34
CA VAL A 22 -18.37 -14.02 8.02
C VAL A 22 -17.37 -14.59 7.01
N LYS A 23 -17.87 -15.32 6.02
CA LYS A 23 -17.10 -15.73 4.84
C LYS A 23 -16.62 -14.46 4.13
N SER A 24 -15.31 -14.20 4.16
CA SER A 24 -14.69 -13.20 3.30
C SER A 24 -15.00 -13.56 1.84
N THR A 25 -15.84 -12.75 1.20
CA THR A 25 -16.02 -12.81 -0.25
C THR A 25 -14.73 -12.33 -0.90
N VAL A 26 -13.86 -13.27 -1.28
CA VAL A 26 -12.70 -13.04 -2.16
C VAL A 26 -13.27 -12.61 -3.51
N TYR A 27 -13.51 -11.30 -3.69
CA TYR A 27 -14.23 -10.77 -4.85
C TYR A 27 -13.34 -10.70 -6.12
N THR A 28 -12.05 -11.06 -6.04
CA THR A 28 -11.10 -10.83 -7.14
C THR A 28 -10.03 -11.92 -7.31
N GLY A 29 -10.11 -13.05 -6.60
CA GLY A 29 -9.02 -14.04 -6.58
C GLY A 29 -7.71 -13.51 -5.94
N ILE A 30 -7.73 -12.29 -5.41
CA ILE A 30 -6.63 -11.68 -4.67
C ILE A 30 -6.85 -11.98 -3.19
N ASP A 31 -5.89 -12.64 -2.56
CA ASP A 31 -5.83 -12.79 -1.11
C ASP A 31 -5.42 -11.45 -0.48
N GLU A 32 -6.40 -10.59 -0.18
CA GLU A 32 -6.14 -9.31 0.48
C GLU A 32 -5.47 -9.49 1.84
N GLY A 33 -5.77 -10.58 2.57
CA GLY A 33 -5.16 -10.83 3.88
C GLY A 33 -3.64 -10.96 3.78
N TYR A 34 -3.17 -11.71 2.77
CA TYR A 34 -1.74 -11.80 2.47
C TYR A 34 -1.12 -10.43 2.19
N TRP A 35 -1.74 -9.60 1.33
CA TRP A 35 -1.17 -8.31 0.95
C TRP A 35 -1.22 -7.28 2.08
N LEU A 36 -2.29 -7.23 2.86
CA LEU A 36 -2.42 -6.34 4.00
C LEU A 36 -1.44 -6.68 5.14
N SER A 37 -0.90 -7.91 5.15
CA SER A 37 0.20 -8.28 6.05
C SER A 37 1.58 -7.76 5.61
N LYS A 38 1.68 -7.21 4.38
CA LYS A 38 2.93 -6.65 3.84
C LYS A 38 3.12 -5.20 4.25
N GLU A 39 4.31 -4.68 3.95
CA GLU A 39 4.65 -3.29 4.20
C GLU A 39 3.69 -2.37 3.43
N ARG A 40 3.04 -1.46 4.16
CA ARG A 40 2.16 -0.43 3.59
C ARG A 40 2.99 0.76 3.13
N GLY A 41 2.72 1.23 1.92
CA GLY A 41 3.25 2.45 1.35
C GLY A 41 2.14 3.33 0.75
N GLU A 42 2.44 4.61 0.64
CA GLU A 42 1.61 5.59 -0.06
C GLU A 42 2.41 6.17 -1.21
N VAL A 43 1.80 6.25 -2.39
CA VAL A 43 2.43 6.86 -3.55
C VAL A 43 2.42 8.38 -3.35
N VAL A 44 3.60 8.98 -3.15
CA VAL A 44 3.74 10.42 -2.87
C VAL A 44 4.15 11.23 -4.09
N TYR A 45 4.55 10.56 -5.17
CA TYR A 45 4.78 11.20 -6.45
C TYR A 45 4.61 10.19 -7.57
N SER A 46 3.95 10.60 -8.65
CA SER A 46 3.74 9.75 -9.82
C SER A 46 3.44 10.60 -11.05
N ASP A 47 4.25 10.50 -12.11
CA ASP A 47 4.14 11.35 -13.30
C ASP A 47 3.96 10.56 -14.60
N SER A 48 3.17 11.08 -15.55
CA SER A 48 2.86 10.41 -16.84
C SER A 48 4.04 10.23 -17.77
N TYR A 49 5.07 11.06 -17.65
CA TYR A 49 6.25 11.05 -18.51
C TYR A 49 7.40 10.21 -17.91
N CYS A 50 7.19 9.69 -16.71
CA CYS A 50 8.16 8.95 -15.94
C CYS A 50 7.70 7.51 -15.67
N SER A 51 8.56 6.53 -15.93
CA SER A 51 8.32 5.15 -15.50
C SER A 51 8.59 4.95 -14.00
N TYR A 52 9.22 5.92 -13.34
CA TYR A 52 9.50 5.88 -11.92
C TYR A 52 8.46 6.66 -11.12
N TYR A 53 8.15 6.15 -9.94
CA TYR A 53 7.27 6.78 -8.96
C TYR A 53 7.85 6.61 -7.56
N VAL A 54 7.39 7.44 -6.64
CA VAL A 54 7.89 7.48 -5.27
C VAL A 54 6.84 6.94 -4.32
N VAL A 55 7.25 6.00 -3.48
CA VAL A 55 6.42 5.42 -2.42
C VAL A 55 7.04 5.81 -1.08
N GLU A 56 6.28 6.53 -0.26
CA GLU A 56 6.65 6.74 1.15
C GLU A 56 6.12 5.58 1.99
N THR A 57 6.99 5.09 2.86
CA THR A 57 6.71 4.04 3.85
C THR A 57 7.04 4.57 5.23
N TYR A 58 6.81 3.77 6.27
CA TYR A 58 7.21 4.13 7.63
C TYR A 58 8.73 4.39 7.73
N TYR A 59 9.55 3.67 6.98
CA TYR A 59 11.01 3.73 7.05
C TYR A 59 11.64 4.82 6.18
N GLY A 60 10.88 5.47 5.30
CA GLY A 60 11.39 6.47 4.37
C GLY A 60 10.77 6.39 2.98
N PHE A 61 11.42 7.06 2.04
CA PHE A 61 11.01 7.12 0.64
C PHE A 61 11.67 5.99 -0.17
N ASN A 62 10.95 5.49 -1.16
CA ASN A 62 11.37 4.42 -2.03
C ASN A 62 11.14 4.83 -3.47
N ILE A 63 12.10 4.51 -4.34
CA ILE A 63 11.99 4.72 -5.78
C ILE A 63 11.61 3.40 -6.43
N VAL A 64 10.51 3.41 -7.17
CA VAL A 64 9.98 2.22 -7.81
C VAL A 64 9.79 2.47 -9.28
N GLN A 65 10.37 1.60 -10.11
CA GLN A 65 10.11 1.54 -11.54
C GLN A 65 8.84 0.73 -11.79
N ALA A 66 7.90 1.32 -12.51
CA ALA A 66 6.72 0.64 -13.03
C ALA A 66 7.13 -0.36 -14.12
N ASN A 67 6.64 -1.60 -14.01
CA ASN A 67 6.76 -2.62 -15.06
C ASN A 67 5.38 -2.93 -15.66
N GLY A 68 5.33 -3.31 -16.93
CA GLY A 68 4.08 -3.77 -17.56
C GLY A 68 3.05 -2.67 -17.81
N GLY A 69 3.46 -1.40 -17.91
CA GLY A 69 2.59 -0.28 -18.32
C GLY A 69 1.63 0.24 -17.26
N TYR A 70 1.57 -0.40 -16.09
CA TYR A 70 0.81 0.11 -14.96
C TYR A 70 1.69 0.85 -13.95
N ARG A 71 1.29 2.07 -13.62
CA ARG A 71 1.88 2.89 -12.57
C ARG A 71 0.78 3.37 -11.64
N PRO A 72 0.88 3.14 -10.32
CA PRO A 72 -0.06 3.69 -9.34
C PRO A 72 -0.16 5.22 -9.39
N SER A 73 -1.37 5.76 -9.29
CA SER A 73 -1.58 7.20 -9.17
C SER A 73 -1.10 7.74 -7.82
N GLU A 74 -0.70 9.01 -7.78
CA GLU A 74 -0.39 9.71 -6.53
C GLU A 74 -1.55 9.59 -5.52
N GLY A 75 -1.22 9.35 -4.25
CA GLY A 75 -2.14 9.08 -3.16
C GLY A 75 -2.66 7.64 -3.06
N SER A 76 -2.29 6.74 -3.99
CA SER A 76 -2.67 5.33 -3.88
C SER A 76 -1.96 4.65 -2.70
N PHE A 77 -2.67 3.78 -1.99
CA PHE A 77 -2.06 2.89 -1.00
C PHE A 77 -1.64 1.58 -1.66
N VAL A 78 -0.36 1.26 -1.51
CA VAL A 78 0.28 0.08 -2.08
C VAL A 78 0.85 -0.81 -0.97
N TYR A 79 0.84 -2.11 -1.19
CA TYR A 79 1.33 -3.11 -0.24
C TYR A 79 2.33 -4.03 -0.92
N GLY A 80 3.46 -4.28 -0.28
CA GLY A 80 4.53 -5.08 -0.86
C GLY A 80 5.75 -5.19 0.04
N ASN A 81 6.87 -5.60 -0.52
CA ASN A 81 8.18 -5.43 0.13
C ASN A 81 8.82 -4.19 -0.48
N PHE A 82 8.93 -3.08 0.25
CA PHE A 82 9.65 -1.89 -0.22
C PHE A 82 11.05 -1.80 0.37
N SER A 83 11.31 -2.53 1.45
CA SER A 83 12.57 -2.57 2.20
C SER A 83 13.71 -3.40 1.57
N ALA A 84 13.68 -3.67 0.27
CA ALA A 84 14.73 -4.40 -0.45
C ALA A 84 14.75 -4.03 -1.93
N ARG A 85 15.91 -4.14 -2.61
CA ARG A 85 16.01 -3.96 -4.06
C ARG A 85 15.51 -5.15 -4.88
N GLY A 86 14.98 -4.88 -6.07
CA GLY A 86 14.59 -5.89 -7.06
C GLY A 86 13.13 -5.85 -7.53
N THR A 87 12.84 -6.69 -8.51
CA THR A 87 11.51 -6.82 -9.14
C THR A 87 10.61 -7.75 -8.36
N ARG A 88 9.37 -7.34 -8.14
CA ARG A 88 8.36 -8.13 -7.42
C ARG A 88 6.96 -7.62 -7.68
N ASP A 89 6.01 -8.43 -7.27
CA ASP A 89 4.61 -8.05 -7.26
C ASP A 89 4.26 -7.22 -6.03
N MET A 90 3.35 -6.28 -6.25
CA MET A 90 2.83 -5.32 -5.30
C MET A 90 1.32 -5.24 -5.49
N TYR A 91 0.59 -4.95 -4.42
CA TYR A 91 -0.85 -4.80 -4.48
C TYR A 91 -1.23 -3.33 -4.33
N ASN A 92 -1.88 -2.77 -5.35
CA ASN A 92 -2.51 -1.46 -5.22
C ASN A 92 -3.90 -1.66 -4.63
N ARG A 93 -4.05 -1.37 -3.33
CA ARG A 93 -5.33 -1.51 -2.63
C ARG A 93 -6.35 -0.47 -3.10
N SER A 94 -5.90 0.74 -3.43
CA SER A 94 -6.79 1.80 -3.92
C SER A 94 -7.42 1.46 -5.27
N ALA A 95 -6.71 0.68 -6.11
CA ALA A 95 -7.17 0.28 -7.44
C ALA A 95 -7.70 -1.16 -7.52
N GLY A 96 -7.38 -2.01 -6.53
CA GLY A 96 -7.92 -3.36 -6.40
C GLY A 96 -7.20 -4.44 -7.22
N TYR A 97 -5.91 -4.26 -7.57
CA TYR A 97 -5.16 -5.26 -8.34
C TYR A 97 -3.68 -5.34 -8.02
N ILE A 98 -3.10 -6.48 -8.41
CA ILE A 98 -1.68 -6.79 -8.29
C ILE A 98 -0.96 -6.31 -9.54
N PHE A 99 0.23 -5.77 -9.36
CA PHE A 99 1.09 -5.32 -10.44
C PHE A 99 2.55 -5.55 -10.10
N THR A 100 3.40 -5.59 -11.11
CA THR A 100 4.84 -5.81 -10.93
C THR A 100 5.59 -4.46 -10.97
N GLY A 101 6.51 -4.28 -10.04
CA GLY A 101 7.40 -3.11 -9.99
C GLY A 101 8.81 -3.50 -9.56
N THR A 102 9.79 -2.66 -9.88
CA THR A 102 11.17 -2.84 -9.44
C THR A 102 11.52 -1.76 -8.43
N VAL A 103 11.77 -2.15 -7.17
CA VAL A 103 12.30 -1.22 -6.18
C VAL A 103 13.79 -1.02 -6.47
N THR A 104 14.16 0.19 -6.87
CA THR A 104 15.56 0.52 -7.19
C THR A 104 16.29 1.06 -5.97
N ASP A 105 15.62 1.88 -5.17
CA ASP A 105 16.16 2.46 -3.93
C ASP A 105 15.09 2.52 -2.85
N TYR A 106 15.53 2.40 -1.61
CA TYR A 106 14.64 2.25 -0.46
C TYR A 106 15.23 2.93 0.77
N TRP A 107 14.37 3.25 1.75
CA TRP A 107 14.71 3.93 3.01
C TRP A 107 15.46 5.26 2.82
N LEU A 108 15.15 5.96 1.73
CA LEU A 108 15.73 7.25 1.44
C LEU A 108 15.12 8.34 2.34
N THR A 109 15.92 9.35 2.63
CA THR A 109 15.43 10.65 3.08
C THR A 109 14.70 11.38 1.93
N TYR A 110 13.98 12.45 2.25
CA TYR A 110 13.26 13.25 1.25
C TYR A 110 14.21 13.78 0.16
N THR A 111 15.37 14.31 0.55
CA THR A 111 16.35 14.88 -0.38
C THR A 111 17.00 13.81 -1.25
N GLU A 112 17.38 12.66 -0.67
CA GLU A 112 17.94 11.54 -1.44
C GLU A 112 16.94 10.99 -2.46
N ALA A 113 15.64 10.96 -2.11
CA ALA A 113 14.60 10.54 -3.04
C ALA A 113 14.38 11.55 -4.17
N GLN A 114 14.50 12.86 -3.90
CA GLN A 114 14.50 13.86 -4.97
C GLN A 114 15.67 13.67 -5.92
N ASP A 115 16.89 13.52 -5.38
CA ASP A 115 18.10 13.33 -6.17
C ASP A 115 18.05 12.04 -7.01
N ALA A 116 17.60 10.94 -6.40
CA ALA A 116 17.44 9.67 -7.10
C ALA A 116 16.40 9.76 -8.23
N LEU A 117 15.26 10.41 -7.97
CA LEU A 117 14.24 10.61 -8.99
C LEU A 117 14.73 11.52 -10.13
N ASP A 118 15.52 12.55 -9.83
CA ASP A 118 16.13 13.41 -10.84
C ASP A 118 17.16 12.65 -11.69
N TYR A 119 17.88 11.69 -11.11
CA TYR A 119 18.77 10.79 -11.84
C TYR A 119 18.02 9.84 -12.77
N TYR A 120 16.99 9.14 -12.27
CA TYR A 120 16.22 8.19 -13.08
C TYR A 120 15.27 8.84 -14.07
N CYS A 121 14.84 10.06 -13.76
CA CYS A 121 13.81 10.78 -14.46
C CYS A 121 14.17 12.26 -14.54
N PRO A 122 15.14 12.65 -15.36
CA PRO A 122 15.57 14.04 -15.44
C PRO A 122 14.44 14.92 -15.99
N LEU A 123 14.18 16.05 -15.32
CA LEU A 123 13.27 17.07 -15.85
C LEU A 123 13.93 17.79 -17.02
N ALA A 124 13.19 17.96 -18.11
CA ALA A 124 13.62 18.78 -19.22
C ALA A 124 13.47 20.27 -18.85
N GLY A 125 14.42 20.82 -18.08
CA GLY A 125 14.42 22.25 -17.72
C GLY A 125 15.35 22.54 -16.55
N LYS A 126 16.24 23.53 -16.71
CA LYS A 126 17.15 23.96 -15.63
C LYS A 126 16.32 24.53 -14.46
N GLY A 127 16.41 23.90 -13.29
CA GLY A 127 15.84 24.41 -12.04
C GLY A 127 14.43 23.94 -11.69
N ALA A 128 13.85 22.98 -12.43
CA ALA A 128 12.59 22.39 -12.03
C ALA A 128 12.80 21.50 -10.80
N THR A 129 12.06 21.75 -9.72
CA THR A 129 12.12 20.96 -8.48
C THR A 129 10.79 20.23 -8.30
N ARG A 130 10.84 18.95 -7.92
CA ARG A 130 9.63 18.15 -7.63
C ARG A 130 9.28 18.27 -6.16
N THR A 131 8.01 18.47 -5.89
CA THR A 131 7.47 18.40 -4.52
C THR A 131 6.68 17.12 -4.39
N PHE A 132 7.00 16.30 -3.39
CA PHE A 132 6.20 15.12 -3.10
C PHE A 132 4.98 15.51 -2.27
N LYS A 133 3.86 14.83 -2.53
CA LYS A 133 2.68 14.92 -1.69
C LYS A 133 3.05 14.55 -0.26
N THR A 134 2.54 15.29 0.72
CA THR A 134 2.66 14.92 2.13
C THR A 134 1.92 13.60 2.39
N SER A 135 2.65 12.56 2.83
CA SER A 135 2.03 11.29 3.16
C SER A 135 1.20 11.35 4.45
N THR A 136 0.13 10.58 4.43
CA THR A 136 -0.74 10.28 5.57
C THR A 136 -0.15 9.22 6.50
N ILE A 137 0.80 8.39 6.03
CA ILE A 137 1.36 7.25 6.79
C ILE A 137 2.04 7.72 8.08
N LYS A 138 2.79 8.82 8.03
CA LYS A 138 3.45 9.37 9.23
C LYS A 138 2.50 10.18 10.13
N GLN A 139 1.41 10.71 9.58
CA GLN A 139 0.41 11.45 10.37
C GLN A 139 -0.40 10.52 11.27
N GLU A 140 -0.65 9.28 10.83
CA GLU A 140 -1.31 8.25 11.64
C GLU A 140 -0.43 7.75 12.80
N ALA A 141 0.90 7.81 12.68
CA ALA A 141 1.83 7.36 13.71
C ALA A 141 1.99 8.33 14.90
N THR A 142 1.43 9.53 14.81
CA THR A 142 1.55 10.58 15.85
C THR A 142 0.24 10.80 16.62
N LYS A 143 -0.80 10.00 16.34
CA LYS A 143 -2.06 9.96 17.09
C LYS A 143 -2.11 8.75 18.01
#